data_AF-A0A534XHB6-F1
#
_entry.id   AF-A0A534XHB6-F1
#
_cell.length_a   1.000
_cell.length_b   1.000
_cell.length_c   1.000
_cell.angle_alpha   90.00
_cell.angle_beta   90.00
_cell.angle_gamma   90.00
#
_symmetry.space_group_name_H-M   'P 1'
#
loop_
_entity.id
_entity.type
_entity.pdbx_description
1 polymer ?
#
loop_
_entity_poly.entity_id
_entity_poly.type
_entity_poly.pdbx_seq_one_letter_code
_entity_poly.pdbx_strand_id
1 'polypeptide(L)'
;MTPEQAQMAEDLRREAEGLLDRWYPGTGVTVDWTGDAYLLQVARGYRLAAPIWVRPERLGTMEAMIALRGELVRAAWRLATPERSPVG
;
A
#
# COMPACT_ATOMS: atom_id res chain seq x y z
N MET A 1 -5.05 -18.14 7.61
CA MET A 1 -4.88 -16.81 8.23
C MET A 1 -5.29 -16.92 9.68
N THR A 2 -4.41 -16.55 10.61
CA THR A 2 -4.71 -16.49 12.04
C THR A 2 -5.42 -15.17 12.38
N PRO A 3 -6.12 -15.07 13.53
CA PRO A 3 -6.72 -13.80 13.96
C PRO A 3 -5.71 -12.66 14.07
N GLU A 4 -4.49 -12.94 14.54
CA GLU A 4 -3.40 -11.96 14.60
C GLU A 4 -2.99 -11.45 13.21
N GLN A 5 -2.91 -12.34 12.22
CA GLN A 5 -2.60 -11.96 10.84
C GLN A 5 -3.72 -11.09 10.24
N ALA A 6 -4.97 -11.42 10.53
CA ALA A 6 -6.11 -10.63 10.07
C ALA A 6 -6.12 -9.23 10.70
N GLN A 7 -5.84 -9.14 12.01
CA GLN A 7 -5.75 -7.86 12.71
C GLN A 7 -4.61 -7.00 12.16
N MET A 8 -3.42 -7.59 11.96
CA MET A 8 -2.28 -6.89 11.38
C MET A 8 -2.57 -6.40 9.95
N ALA A 9 -3.24 -7.20 9.11
CA ALA A 9 -3.65 -6.78 7.77
C ALA A 9 -4.59 -5.57 7.82
N GLU A 10 -5.55 -5.56 8.74
CA GLU A 10 -6.48 -4.46 8.94
C GLU A 10 -5.78 -3.20 9.48
N ASP A 11 -4.83 -3.35 10.41
CA ASP A 11 -4.03 -2.23 10.94
C ASP A 11 -3.18 -1.60 9.83
N LEU A 12 -2.53 -2.42 8.99
CA LEU A 12 -1.79 -1.94 7.82
C LEU A 12 -2.69 -1.22 6.82
N ARG A 13 -3.89 -1.76 6.56
CA ARG A 13 -4.86 -1.15 5.66
C ARG A 13 -5.26 0.24 6.17
N ARG A 14 -5.64 0.35 7.45
CA ARG A 14 -6.03 1.62 8.09
C ARG A 14 -4.90 2.64 8.09
N GLU A 15 -3.67 2.22 8.40
CA GLU A 15 -2.51 3.10 8.36
C GLU A 15 -2.25 3.61 6.94
N ALA A 16 -2.29 2.72 5.95
CA ALA A 16 -2.07 3.07 4.56
C ALA A 16 -3.16 4.02 4.03
N GLU A 17 -4.44 3.74 4.32
CA GLU A 17 -5.54 4.62 3.96
C GLU A 17 -5.43 5.98 4.64
N GLY A 18 -5.15 6.03 5.95
CA GLY A 18 -4.98 7.28 6.69
C GLY A 18 -3.82 8.13 6.17
N LEU A 19 -2.72 7.49 5.75
CA LEU A 19 -1.59 8.16 5.11
C LEU A 19 -1.97 8.76 3.75
N LEU A 20 -2.71 8.01 2.92
CA LEU A 20 -2.96 8.36 1.53
C LEU A 20 -4.16 9.29 1.36
N ASP A 21 -5.21 9.17 2.18
CA ASP A 21 -6.45 9.96 2.05
C ASP A 21 -6.19 11.47 2.07
N ARG A 22 -5.26 11.92 2.92
CA ARG A 22 -4.89 13.34 3.05
C ARG A 22 -4.27 13.94 1.78
N TRP A 23 -3.48 13.18 1.04
CA TRP A 23 -2.62 13.70 -0.04
C TRP A 23 -3.00 13.16 -1.43
N TYR A 24 -3.67 12.02 -1.48
CA TYR A 24 -4.05 11.28 -2.69
C TYR A 24 -5.49 10.77 -2.58
N PRO A 25 -6.48 11.67 -2.48
CA PRO A 25 -7.87 11.28 -2.29
C PRO A 25 -8.38 10.40 -3.43
N GLY A 26 -9.25 9.45 -3.09
CA GLY A 26 -9.78 8.44 -4.01
C GLY A 26 -8.82 7.29 -4.30
N THR A 27 -7.72 7.18 -3.55
CA THR A 27 -6.84 6.00 -3.56
C THR A 27 -7.36 4.98 -2.54
N GLY A 28 -7.55 3.74 -2.98
CA GLY A 28 -7.91 2.61 -2.11
C GLY A 28 -6.71 1.70 -1.87
N VAL A 29 -6.69 1.02 -0.72
CA VAL A 29 -5.67 0.03 -0.38
C VAL A 29 -6.35 -1.27 0.04
N THR A 30 -5.94 -2.38 -0.57
CA THR A 30 -6.27 -3.74 -0.09
C THR A 30 -5.02 -4.38 0.50
N VAL A 31 -5.21 -5.22 1.52
CA VAL A 31 -4.13 -5.94 2.19
C VAL A 31 -4.54 -7.39 2.33
N ASP A 32 -3.78 -8.28 1.69
CA ASP A 32 -4.07 -9.71 1.66
C ASP A 32 -2.93 -10.51 2.29
N TRP A 33 -3.25 -11.50 3.14
CA TRP A 33 -2.27 -12.45 3.65
C TRP A 33 -2.06 -13.58 2.64
N THR A 34 -0.82 -13.81 2.23
CA THR A 34 -0.46 -14.78 1.18
C THR A 34 0.06 -16.11 1.69
N GLY A 35 0.19 -16.29 3.02
CA GLY A 35 0.82 -17.45 3.64
C GLY A 35 2.19 -17.15 4.22
N ASP A 36 2.94 -16.23 3.60
CA ASP A 36 4.29 -15.82 4.03
C ASP A 36 4.46 -14.29 4.19
N ALA A 37 3.64 -13.51 3.49
CA ALA A 37 3.73 -12.05 3.47
C ALA A 37 2.35 -11.39 3.33
N TYR A 38 2.27 -10.12 3.71
CA TYR A 38 1.17 -9.25 3.34
C TYR A 38 1.42 -8.66 1.95
N LEU A 39 0.44 -8.80 1.07
CA LEU A 39 0.38 -8.14 -0.22
C LEU A 39 -0.48 -6.89 -0.07
N LEU A 40 0.12 -5.72 -0.27
CA LEU A 40 -0.60 -4.46 -0.32
C LEU A 40 -0.79 -4.06 -1.78
N GLN A 41 -2.04 -3.83 -2.17
CA GLN A 41 -2.38 -3.30 -3.49
C GLN A 41 -2.98 -1.91 -3.35
N VAL A 42 -2.43 -0.97 -4.10
CA VAL A 42 -2.88 0.43 -4.13
C VAL A 42 -3.58 0.68 -5.46
N ALA A 43 -4.81 1.17 -5.42
CA ALA A 43 -5.65 1.41 -6.59
C ALA A 43 -6.21 2.83 -6.61
N ARG A 44 -6.44 3.39 -7.81
CA ARG A 44 -7.18 4.63 -7.99
C ARG A 44 -8.05 4.54 -9.26
N GLY A 45 -9.36 4.48 -9.07
CA GLY A 45 -10.28 4.09 -10.15
C GLY A 45 -10.00 2.66 -10.61
N TYR A 46 -9.83 2.45 -11.92
CA TYR A 46 -9.48 1.15 -12.51
C TYR A 46 -7.97 0.90 -12.66
N ARG A 47 -7.12 1.81 -12.16
CA ARG A 47 -5.66 1.69 -12.26
C ARG A 47 -5.09 1.11 -10.97
N LEU A 48 -4.13 0.21 -11.13
CA LEU A 48 -3.44 -0.47 -10.05
C LEU A 48 -1.95 -0.15 -10.09
N ALA A 49 -1.34 0.12 -8.93
CA ALA A 49 0.11 0.22 -8.83
C ALA A 49 0.77 -1.17 -8.83
N ALA A 50 2.10 -1.19 -8.95
CA ALA A 50 2.86 -2.41 -8.69
C ALA A 50 2.60 -2.91 -7.25
N PRO A 51 2.52 -4.23 -7.03
CA PRO A 51 2.26 -4.80 -5.72
C PRO A 51 3.39 -4.49 -4.73
N ILE A 52 3.01 -4.21 -3.49
CA ILE A 52 3.95 -3.99 -2.38
C ILE A 52 3.92 -5.22 -1.48
N TRP A 53 5.09 -5.82 -1.23
CA TRP A 53 5.22 -7.04 -0.45
C TRP A 53 5.86 -6.76 0.90
N VAL A 54 5.17 -7.12 1.98
CA VAL A 54 5.62 -6.85 3.34
C VAL A 54 5.70 -8.13 4.15
N ARG A 55 6.91 -8.44 4.61
CA ARG A 55 7.14 -9.58 5.49
C ARG A 55 6.81 -9.22 6.95
N PRO A 56 6.05 -10.04 7.69
CA PRO A 56 5.62 -9.73 9.06
C PRO A 56 6.77 -9.38 10.01
N GLU A 57 7.90 -10.08 9.90
CA GLU A 57 9.07 -9.90 10.76
C GLU A 57 9.72 -8.51 10.62
N ARG A 58 9.41 -7.77 9.55
CA ARG A 58 9.95 -6.41 9.34
C ARG A 58 9.08 -5.32 9.95
N LEU A 59 7.78 -5.57 10.15
CA LEU A 59 6.80 -4.57 10.60
C LEU A 59 7.08 -4.00 12.00
N GLY A 60 7.82 -4.73 12.84
CA GLY A 60 8.23 -4.25 14.16
C GLY A 60 9.34 -3.19 14.15
N THR A 61 9.91 -2.86 12.99
CA THR A 61 11.05 -1.93 12.88
C THR A 61 10.64 -0.59 12.31
N MET A 62 11.13 0.50 12.90
CA MET A 62 10.84 1.85 12.41
C MET A 62 11.35 2.07 10.98
N GLU A 63 12.50 1.48 10.63
CA GLU A 63 13.04 1.55 9.27
C GLU A 63 12.11 0.93 8.24
N ALA A 64 11.57 -0.27 8.51
CA ALA A 64 10.63 -0.91 7.59
C ALA A 64 9.34 -0.13 7.45
N MET A 65 8.83 0.47 8.54
CA MET A 65 7.64 1.32 8.49
C MET A 65 7.87 2.57 7.63
N ILE A 66 9.03 3.21 7.75
CA ILE A 66 9.41 4.34 6.88
C ILE A 66 9.48 3.90 5.41
N ALA A 67 10.14 2.78 5.13
CA ALA A 67 10.26 2.25 3.78
C ALA A 67 8.89 1.94 3.15
N LEU A 68 8.01 1.28 3.91
CA LEU A 68 6.65 0.94 3.50
C LEU A 68 5.83 2.20 3.17
N ARG A 69 5.83 3.20 4.06
CA ARG A 69 5.16 4.48 3.82
C ARG A 69 5.68 5.17 2.56
N GLY A 70 7.00 5.12 2.34
CA GLY A 70 7.62 5.62 1.12
C GLY A 70 7.12 4.90 -0.15
N GLU A 71 6.97 3.57 -0.11
CA GLU A 71 6.42 2.80 -1.24
C GLU A 71 4.96 3.11 -1.50
N LEU A 72 4.12 3.19 -0.46
CA LEU A 72 2.72 3.57 -0.56
C LEU A 72 2.54 4.94 -1.22
N VAL A 73 3.30 5.94 -0.75
CA VAL A 73 3.28 7.29 -1.34
C VAL A 73 3.73 7.28 -2.80
N ARG A 74 4.80 6.54 -3.13
CA ARG A 74 5.26 6.41 -4.53
C ARG A 74 4.24 5.71 -5.43
N ALA A 75 3.52 4.72 -4.92
CA ALA A 75 2.45 4.03 -5.63
C ALA A 75 1.29 4.99 -5.91
N ALA A 76 0.80 5.68 -4.87
CA ALA A 76 -0.29 6.65 -4.99
C ALA A 76 0.08 7.83 -5.91
N TRP A 77 1.30 8.36 -5.80
CA TRP A 77 1.80 9.43 -6.68
C TRP A 77 1.82 9.01 -8.15
N ARG A 78 2.29 7.81 -8.46
CA ARG A 78 2.30 7.26 -9.83
C ARG A 78 0.88 7.13 -10.39
N LEU A 79 -0.08 6.72 -9.57
CA LEU A 79 -1.48 6.66 -9.98
C LEU A 79 -2.12 8.05 -10.11
N ALA A 80 -1.71 9.01 -9.29
CA ALA A 80 -2.25 10.36 -9.31
C ALA A 80 -1.71 11.21 -10.46
N THR A 81 -0.49 10.93 -10.90
CA THR A 81 0.14 11.64 -12.00
C THR A 81 -0.31 10.98 -13.31
N PRO A 82 -0.86 11.73 -14.28
CA PRO A 82 -1.09 11.19 -15.61
C PRO A 82 0.27 10.74 -16.16
N GLU A 83 0.36 9.51 -16.65
CA GLU A 83 1.50 9.13 -17.48
C GLU A 83 1.57 10.15 -18.61
N ARG A 84 2.69 10.85 -18.77
CA ARG A 84 2.89 11.70 -19.94
C ARG A 84 2.69 10.80 -21.14
N SER A 85 1.62 11.03 -21.91
CA SER A 85 1.43 10.38 -23.20
C SER A 85 2.70 10.63 -24.01
N PRO A 86 3.42 9.59 -24.47
CA PRO A 86 4.59 9.77 -25.31
C PRO A 86 4.23 10.20 -26.75
N VAL A 87 3.02 10.72 -26.97
CA VAL A 87 2.51 11.07 -28.29
C VAL A 87 1.85 12.44 -28.24
N GLY A 88 2.57 13.40 -28.80
CA GLY A 88 2.14 14.76 -29.14
C GLY A 88 3.05 15.26 -30.25
#